data_AF-A0A7X3G5W7-F1
#
_entry.id   AF-A0A7X3G5W7-F1
#
_cell.length_a   1.000
_cell.length_b   1.000
_cell.length_c   1.000
_cell.angle_alpha   90.00
_cell.angle_beta   90.00
_cell.angle_gamma   90.00
#
_symmetry.space_group_name_H-M   'P 1'
#
loop_
_entity.id
_entity.type
_entity.pdbx_description
1 polymer ?
#
loop_
_entity_poly.entity_id
_entity_poly.type
_entity_poly.pdbx_seq_one_letter_code
_entity_poly.pdbx_strand_id
1 'polypeptide(L)'
;MSLEHLTLLAAVSDRLETSLRRFGRDSEGLLFHLPEPRKLAAEADRLALLFEQGAPREPDRQQRINALARLRRGESALSRREWVLITWGLCDDCGACGKPIHEQPLFDAVIAHTDDWIAHHEVPRRAWFGLLHSYLAYDLDASSEKRNWLRLRERLVATAAILIGSLKRPKLWSQLVERHRDIFDDDAGRSLRAVVFDGSVDEHDQLARGLPIPESSWLWRRVIAQQIDHLNQMDDTDFLARISGMLQFLRTRPLHADDLMAALLTRYCQSAQRNEAHELLKSESFARWGNPQLRSATRWAMVDAPVRAMVLRWFAKEDLEHFFSLLQGAGQVDQARLRYWLDFVDQIVYTRILLGGEAMANTDPEFRNFRTKNAGRYGKLVGGPSHNNGFIMRIQDQYFVEFSSTGNACYAYAEHELPFDPSARELSNSSLRKVIQNKQTWSDNRILHMNAWQWKANQFLAKRGIYPGPGSGMGTVQLDSYRARFETTHTATATPPSLPVSSPASAAPASPPRAPATSAPAVTTTDASTLSVIKVASALARAYRVEVQNNIDKGGAFWVLERNQKSRLGHELTRLHMHFNADRGFWIK
;
A
#
# COMPACT_ATOMS: atom_id res chain seq x y z
N MET A 1 22.06 36.81 27.92
CA MET A 1 21.40 35.86 28.83
C MET A 1 20.69 36.68 29.88
N SER A 2 19.37 36.53 30.03
CA SER A 2 18.60 37.28 31.03
C SER A 2 19.05 36.92 32.45
N LEU A 3 18.98 37.87 33.38
CA LEU A 3 19.31 37.70 34.80
C LEU A 3 18.60 36.48 35.41
N GLU A 4 17.40 36.17 34.93
CA GLU A 4 16.59 35.01 35.34
C GLU A 4 17.20 33.65 34.98
N HIS A 5 17.95 33.54 33.88
CA HIS A 5 18.63 32.30 33.54
C HIS A 5 19.85 32.04 34.45
N LEU A 6 20.52 33.12 34.88
CA LEU A 6 21.65 33.02 35.82
C LEU A 6 21.16 32.65 37.23
N THR A 7 20.01 33.15 37.67
CA THR A 7 19.42 32.78 38.96
C THR A 7 18.90 31.34 38.97
N LEU A 8 18.33 30.85 37.88
CA LEU A 8 17.95 29.44 37.73
C LEU A 8 19.15 28.50 37.74
N LEU A 9 20.24 28.84 37.04
CA LEU A 9 21.49 28.08 37.06
C LEU A 9 22.11 28.05 38.47
N ALA A 10 22.12 29.18 39.17
CA ALA A 10 22.59 29.25 40.55
C ALA A 10 21.74 28.38 41.49
N ALA A 11 20.41 28.43 41.38
CA ALA A 11 19.51 27.62 42.19
C ALA A 11 19.64 26.11 41.93
N VAL A 12 19.91 25.71 40.68
CA VAL A 12 20.18 24.31 40.32
C VAL A 12 21.53 23.87 40.87
N SER A 13 22.57 24.70 40.74
CA SER A 13 23.90 24.42 41.29
C SER A 13 23.86 24.23 42.81
N ASP A 14 23.14 25.10 43.51
CA ASP A 14 23.01 25.07 44.97
C ASP A 14 22.25 23.84 45.47
N ARG A 15 21.20 23.43 44.74
CA ARG A 15 20.48 22.17 45.01
C ARG A 15 21.32 20.93 44.72
N LEU A 16 22.20 20.99 43.72
CA LEU A 16 23.10 19.90 43.38
C LEU A 16 24.18 19.75 44.46
N GLU A 17 24.80 20.84 44.91
CA GLU A 17 25.75 20.84 46.03
C GLU A 17 25.12 20.32 47.31
N THR A 18 23.90 20.78 47.63
CA THR A 18 23.17 20.34 48.83
C THR A 18 22.84 18.85 48.77
N SER A 19 22.51 18.33 47.59
CA SER A 19 22.30 16.88 47.38
C SER A 19 23.59 16.08 47.46
N LEU A 20 24.71 16.60 46.95
CA LEU A 20 26.02 15.95 47.00
C LEU A 20 26.56 15.86 48.44
N ARG A 21 26.25 16.84 49.30
CA ARG A 21 26.59 16.82 50.74
C ARG A 21 25.89 15.71 51.53
N ARG A 22 24.84 15.07 50.97
CA ARG A 22 24.13 13.95 51.62
C ARG A 22 24.86 12.61 51.48
N PHE A 23 25.87 12.53 50.63
CA PHE A 23 26.73 11.35 50.50
C PHE A 23 27.95 11.52 51.42
N GLY A 24 28.18 10.53 52.29
CA GLY A 24 29.28 10.56 53.26
C GLY A 24 30.64 10.56 52.56
N ARG A 25 31.54 11.46 52.97
CA ARG A 25 32.96 11.43 52.63
C ARG A 25 33.69 10.53 53.64
N ASP A 26 34.67 9.75 53.19
CA ASP A 26 35.61 9.12 54.11
C ASP A 26 36.70 10.13 54.55
N SER A 27 37.55 9.70 55.48
CA SER A 27 38.58 10.52 56.13
C SER A 27 39.67 11.05 55.19
N GLU A 28 39.69 10.66 53.91
CA GLU A 28 40.63 11.17 52.90
C GLU A 28 39.94 12.02 51.81
N GLY A 29 38.63 12.26 51.92
CA GLY A 29 37.94 13.27 51.12
C GLY A 29 37.65 12.86 49.66
N LEU A 30 37.82 11.59 49.30
CA LEU A 30 37.42 11.07 47.99
C LEU A 30 35.96 10.64 48.02
N LEU A 31 35.14 11.26 47.15
CA LEU A 31 33.76 10.83 46.91
C LEU A 31 33.77 9.37 46.46
N PHE A 32 32.97 8.52 47.12
CA PHE A 32 32.63 7.18 46.64
C PHE A 32 32.46 7.22 45.11
N HIS A 33 33.05 6.25 44.41
CA HIS A 33 32.94 6.11 42.95
C HIS A 33 31.44 6.05 42.60
N LEU A 34 30.88 7.21 42.25
CA LEU A 34 29.45 7.33 41.96
C LEU A 34 29.21 6.49 40.71
N PRO A 35 28.31 5.49 40.76
CA PRO A 35 27.87 4.84 39.55
C PRO A 35 27.27 5.91 38.65
N GLU A 36 27.62 5.85 37.37
CA GLU A 36 27.22 6.84 36.38
C GLU A 36 25.70 7.09 36.48
N PRO A 37 25.25 8.35 36.66
CA PRO A 37 23.87 8.64 37.03
C PRO A 37 22.97 8.48 35.81
N ARG A 38 22.70 7.24 35.39
CA ARG A 38 21.98 6.87 34.16
C ARG A 38 20.63 7.55 34.02
N LYS A 39 19.92 7.80 35.12
CA LYS A 39 18.66 8.55 35.12
C LYS A 39 18.86 10.05 34.84
N LEU A 40 19.92 10.64 35.36
CA LEU A 40 20.27 12.03 35.11
C LEU A 40 20.79 12.23 33.68
N ALA A 41 21.58 11.27 33.18
CA ALA A 41 22.02 11.22 31.79
C ALA A 41 20.81 11.07 30.84
N ALA A 42 19.91 10.12 31.11
CA ALA A 42 18.70 9.94 30.32
C ALA A 42 17.77 11.17 30.35
N GLU A 43 17.64 11.85 31.49
CA GLU A 43 16.84 13.08 31.58
C GLU A 43 17.55 14.28 30.94
N ALA A 44 18.89 14.35 31.00
CA ALA A 44 19.69 15.33 30.28
C ALA A 44 19.61 15.12 28.75
N ASP A 45 19.64 13.88 28.28
CA ASP A 45 19.43 13.52 26.88
C ASP A 45 18.02 13.88 26.43
N ARG A 46 17.01 13.58 27.27
CA ARG A 46 15.61 13.98 27.03
C ARG A 46 15.45 15.50 26.98
N LEU A 47 16.10 16.24 27.87
CA LEU A 47 16.10 17.70 27.90
C LEU A 47 16.88 18.29 26.71
N ALA A 48 18.00 17.69 26.30
CA ALA A 48 18.74 18.07 25.09
C ALA A 48 17.90 17.82 23.82
N LEU A 49 17.12 16.74 23.80
CA LEU A 49 16.13 16.44 22.77
C LEU A 49 15.01 17.49 22.72
N LEU A 50 14.51 17.89 23.90
CA LEU A 50 13.44 18.87 24.05
C LEU A 50 13.88 20.30 23.72
N PHE A 51 15.12 20.67 24.03
CA PHE A 51 15.54 22.07 23.98
C PHE A 51 16.40 22.44 22.77
N GLU A 52 17.26 21.58 22.21
CA GLU A 52 18.22 22.08 21.19
C GLU A 52 18.62 21.15 20.03
N GLN A 53 18.37 19.84 20.06
CA GLN A 53 18.91 18.94 19.02
C GLN A 53 17.90 18.55 17.92
N GLY A 54 16.65 18.25 18.25
CA GLY A 54 15.63 17.77 17.31
C GLY A 54 14.74 18.86 16.72
N ALA A 55 13.98 18.56 15.67
CA ALA A 55 13.06 19.52 15.04
C ALA A 55 11.90 19.95 15.97
N PRO A 56 11.38 21.18 15.83
CA PRO A 56 10.20 21.62 16.56
C PRO A 56 8.98 20.74 16.26
N ARG A 57 8.12 20.54 17.27
CA ARG A 57 6.85 19.83 17.08
C ARG A 57 5.87 20.68 16.28
N GLU A 58 5.08 20.01 15.43
CA GLU A 58 4.00 20.62 14.67
C GLU A 58 2.95 21.25 15.62
N PRO A 59 2.59 22.53 15.44
CA PRO A 59 1.52 23.18 16.19
C PRO A 59 0.14 22.60 15.90
N ASP A 60 -0.85 22.83 16.76
CA ASP A 60 -2.23 22.38 16.52
C ASP A 60 -2.84 22.97 15.23
N ARG A 61 -3.51 22.13 14.43
CA ARG A 61 -4.08 22.50 13.13
C ARG A 61 -5.12 23.62 13.23
N GLN A 62 -5.99 23.60 14.23
CA GLN A 62 -7.02 24.63 14.37
C GLN A 62 -6.39 25.99 14.70
N GLN A 63 -5.32 26.02 15.49
CA GLN A 63 -4.57 27.25 15.75
C GLN A 63 -3.95 27.83 14.48
N ARG A 64 -3.42 26.99 13.58
CA ARG A 64 -2.89 27.43 12.28
C ARG A 64 -3.97 28.03 11.39
N ILE A 65 -5.10 27.35 11.26
CA ILE A 65 -6.26 27.84 10.47
C ILE A 65 -6.76 29.18 11.02
N ASN A 66 -6.86 29.33 12.34
CA ASN A 66 -7.29 30.58 12.95
C ASN A 66 -6.31 31.73 12.66
N ALA A 67 -5.00 31.48 12.72
CA ALA A 67 -3.98 32.49 12.38
C ALA A 67 -4.03 32.88 10.89
N LEU A 68 -4.23 31.91 9.99
CA LEU A 68 -4.42 32.16 8.56
C LEU A 68 -5.69 32.99 8.29
N ALA A 69 -6.78 32.72 9.00
CA ALA A 69 -8.01 33.51 8.88
C ALA A 69 -7.80 34.97 9.32
N ARG A 70 -6.96 35.22 10.33
CA ARG A 70 -6.58 36.59 10.74
C ARG A 70 -5.77 37.31 9.67
N LEU A 71 -4.79 36.62 9.08
CA LEU A 71 -4.02 37.17 7.96
C LEU A 71 -4.93 37.50 6.76
N ARG A 72 -5.88 36.62 6.42
CA ARG A 72 -6.87 36.87 5.34
C ARG A 72 -7.72 38.11 5.57
N ARG A 73 -8.05 38.42 6.83
CA ARG A 73 -8.82 39.63 7.19
C ARG A 73 -8.00 40.91 7.11
N GLY A 74 -6.69 40.84 6.85
CA GLY A 74 -5.81 42.00 6.80
C GLY A 74 -5.59 42.65 8.17
N GLU A 75 -5.63 41.88 9.25
CA GLU A 75 -5.37 42.40 10.60
C GLU A 75 -3.93 42.95 10.69
N SER A 76 -3.78 44.22 11.09
CA SER A 76 -2.53 44.99 10.97
C SER A 76 -1.42 44.59 11.95
N ALA A 77 -1.71 43.76 12.95
CA ALA A 77 -0.77 43.38 14.01
C ALA A 77 -0.84 41.88 14.32
N LEU A 78 -0.17 41.08 13.49
CA LEU A 78 0.03 39.66 13.75
C LEU A 78 1.21 39.45 14.70
N SER A 79 1.01 38.65 15.74
CA SER A 79 2.05 38.35 16.72
C SER A 79 3.13 37.40 16.14
N ARG A 80 4.33 37.38 16.76
CA ARG A 80 5.40 36.42 16.39
C ARG A 80 4.91 34.97 16.42
N ARG A 81 4.00 34.64 17.36
CA ARG A 81 3.39 33.31 17.46
C ARG A 81 2.46 33.02 16.29
N GLU A 82 1.66 33.99 15.87
CA GLU A 82 0.79 33.84 14.70
C GLU A 82 1.58 33.63 13.42
N TRP A 83 2.67 34.36 13.22
CA TRP A 83 3.55 34.14 12.07
C TRP A 83 4.14 32.73 12.05
N VAL A 84 4.55 32.20 13.21
CA VAL A 84 4.93 30.78 13.31
C VAL A 84 3.77 29.89 12.87
N LEU A 85 2.58 30.06 13.42
CA LEU A 85 1.40 29.24 13.05
C LEU A 85 1.07 29.32 11.55
N ILE A 86 1.16 30.50 10.94
CA ILE A 86 0.92 30.74 9.52
C ILE A 86 1.92 29.96 8.66
N THR A 87 3.22 30.02 8.97
CA THR A 87 4.24 29.30 8.20
C THR A 87 4.03 27.80 8.16
N TRP A 88 3.53 27.20 9.25
CA TRP A 88 3.21 25.77 9.33
C TRP A 88 1.95 25.37 8.55
N GLY A 89 1.04 26.33 8.30
CA GLY A 89 -0.30 26.06 7.76
C GLY A 89 -0.48 26.37 6.27
N LEU A 90 0.58 26.71 5.51
CA LEU A 90 0.42 27.14 4.11
C LEU A 90 -0.22 26.07 3.22
N CYS A 91 -0.06 24.79 3.56
CA CYS A 91 -0.65 23.66 2.84
C CYS A 91 -1.89 23.07 3.54
N ASP A 92 -2.36 23.67 4.64
CA ASP A 92 -3.58 23.22 5.32
C ASP A 92 -4.82 23.55 4.48
N ASP A 93 -5.70 22.56 4.34
CA ASP A 93 -7.03 22.78 3.75
C ASP A 93 -7.91 23.64 4.68
N CYS A 94 -8.18 24.88 4.27
CA CYS A 94 -9.03 25.82 4.99
C CYS A 94 -10.52 25.74 4.56
N GLY A 95 -10.95 24.64 3.94
CA GLY A 95 -12.34 24.44 3.50
C GLY A 95 -12.67 25.30 2.30
N ALA A 96 -13.65 26.21 2.42
CA ALA A 96 -14.10 27.06 1.32
C ALA A 96 -13.00 27.95 0.73
N CYS A 97 -11.97 28.29 1.50
CA CYS A 97 -10.83 29.08 1.02
C CYS A 97 -9.76 28.23 0.32
N GLY A 98 -9.81 26.90 0.41
CA GLY A 98 -8.77 26.01 -0.11
C GLY A 98 -7.45 26.13 0.66
N LYS A 99 -6.33 25.82 0.00
CA LYS A 99 -4.98 25.84 0.61
C LYS A 99 -4.32 27.23 0.44
N PRO A 100 -3.83 27.86 1.53
CA PRO A 100 -3.24 29.20 1.48
C PRO A 100 -2.09 29.40 0.48
N ILE A 101 -1.31 28.36 0.18
CA ILE A 101 -0.21 28.43 -0.78
C ILE A 101 -0.67 28.74 -2.22
N HIS A 102 -1.94 28.48 -2.54
CA HIS A 102 -2.56 28.83 -3.82
C HIS A 102 -3.23 30.21 -3.80
N GLU A 103 -3.38 30.83 -2.62
CA GLU A 103 -3.93 32.17 -2.48
C GLU A 103 -2.80 33.20 -2.65
N GLN A 104 -2.62 33.70 -3.87
CA GLN A 104 -1.50 34.58 -4.22
C GLN A 104 -1.30 35.76 -3.25
N PRO A 105 -2.33 36.54 -2.85
CA PRO A 105 -2.12 37.67 -1.94
C PRO A 105 -1.64 37.23 -0.55
N LEU A 106 -2.15 36.11 -0.04
CA LEU A 106 -1.78 35.56 1.25
C LEU A 106 -0.34 35.04 1.22
N PHE A 107 -0.01 34.25 0.19
CA PHE A 107 1.34 33.73 0.01
C PHE A 107 2.37 34.86 -0.17
N ASP A 108 2.05 35.90 -0.94
CA ASP A 108 2.93 37.06 -1.11
C ASP A 108 3.15 37.82 0.20
N ALA A 109 2.13 37.96 1.05
CA ALA A 109 2.28 38.55 2.37
C ALA A 109 3.23 37.73 3.28
N VAL A 110 3.19 36.40 3.17
CA VAL A 110 4.11 35.51 3.90
C VAL A 110 5.53 35.64 3.37
N ILE A 111 5.72 35.64 2.06
CA ILE A 111 7.06 35.83 1.46
C ILE A 111 7.63 37.20 1.82
N ALA A 112 6.84 38.27 1.75
CA ALA A 112 7.24 39.60 2.16
C ALA A 112 7.65 39.65 3.64
N HIS A 113 6.89 38.99 4.53
CA HIS A 113 7.29 38.89 5.94
C HIS A 113 8.63 38.17 6.13
N THR A 114 8.95 37.19 5.27
CA THR A 114 10.25 36.50 5.32
C THR A 114 11.40 37.30 4.69
N ASP A 115 11.13 38.39 3.97
CA ASP A 115 12.17 39.31 3.48
C ASP A 115 12.87 40.00 4.66
N ASP A 116 12.11 40.35 5.70
CA ASP A 116 12.66 40.93 6.93
C ASP A 116 13.70 40.01 7.58
N TRP A 117 13.53 38.68 7.49
CA TRP A 117 14.48 37.72 8.07
C TRP A 117 15.83 37.77 7.35
N ILE A 118 15.81 37.98 6.04
CA ILE A 118 17.01 38.10 5.22
C ILE A 118 17.66 39.45 5.47
N ALA A 119 16.88 40.53 5.45
CA ALA A 119 17.37 41.90 5.66
C ALA A 119 18.07 42.09 7.01
N HIS A 120 17.52 41.47 8.08
CA HIS A 120 18.07 41.58 9.43
C HIS A 120 19.01 40.43 9.80
N HIS A 121 19.27 39.48 8.89
CA HIS A 121 20.05 38.27 9.14
C HIS A 121 19.58 37.46 10.38
N GLU A 122 18.28 37.49 10.69
CA GLU A 122 17.69 36.78 11.83
C GLU A 122 16.52 35.92 11.38
N VAL A 123 16.70 34.60 11.40
CA VAL A 123 15.67 33.63 10.98
C VAL A 123 15.07 32.95 12.22
N PRO A 124 13.76 33.11 12.50
CA PRO A 124 13.12 32.40 13.59
C PRO A 124 13.02 30.89 13.29
N ARG A 125 13.83 30.08 13.99
CA ARG A 125 13.90 28.61 13.81
C ARG A 125 12.52 27.93 13.66
N ARG A 126 11.57 28.22 14.57
CA ARG A 126 10.23 27.59 14.55
C ARG A 126 9.41 27.96 13.31
N ALA A 127 9.57 29.18 12.80
CA ALA A 127 8.88 29.63 11.59
C ALA A 127 9.53 29.02 10.35
N TRP A 128 10.87 28.93 10.32
CA TRP A 128 11.59 28.24 9.25
C TRP A 128 11.19 26.76 9.12
N PHE A 129 11.09 26.03 10.24
CA PHE A 129 10.57 24.66 10.21
C PHE A 129 9.09 24.59 9.77
N GLY A 130 8.30 25.63 10.01
CA GLY A 130 6.95 25.73 9.48
C GLY A 130 6.92 25.83 7.96
N LEU A 131 7.77 26.70 7.39
CA LEU A 131 7.95 26.79 5.94
C LEU A 131 8.41 25.46 5.35
N LEU A 132 9.36 24.78 6.01
CA LEU A 132 9.86 23.47 5.59
C LEU A 132 8.75 22.41 5.61
N HIS A 133 7.96 22.39 6.69
CA HIS A 133 6.81 21.50 6.80
C HIS A 133 5.81 21.74 5.66
N SER A 134 5.44 23.00 5.42
CA SER A 134 4.54 23.37 4.32
C SER A 134 5.11 22.96 2.95
N TYR A 135 6.41 23.15 2.71
CA TYR A 135 7.07 22.72 1.49
C TYR A 135 7.00 21.21 1.28
N LEU A 136 7.25 20.43 2.34
CA LEU A 136 7.21 18.97 2.30
C LEU A 136 5.78 18.42 2.22
N ALA A 137 4.79 19.11 2.79
CA ALA A 137 3.38 18.73 2.78
C ALA A 137 2.63 19.14 1.50
N TYR A 138 3.30 19.82 0.56
CA TYR A 138 2.68 20.23 -0.70
C TYR A 138 2.30 19.04 -1.56
N ASP A 139 1.16 19.15 -2.24
CA ASP A 139 0.64 18.09 -3.11
C ASP A 139 1.04 18.36 -4.57
N LEU A 140 2.12 17.70 -5.01
CA LEU A 140 2.66 17.87 -6.36
C LEU A 140 1.76 17.29 -7.48
N ASP A 141 0.80 16.41 -7.16
CA ASP A 141 -0.01 15.73 -8.19
C ASP A 141 -1.30 16.49 -8.46
N ALA A 142 -1.94 17.00 -7.41
CA ALA A 142 -3.19 17.74 -7.54
C ALA A 142 -2.98 19.17 -8.08
N SER A 143 -1.77 19.71 -7.94
CA SER A 143 -1.49 21.11 -8.27
C SER A 143 -0.82 21.27 -9.63
N SER A 144 -1.54 21.88 -10.58
CA SER A 144 -0.99 22.30 -11.87
C SER A 144 -0.02 23.49 -11.76
N GLU A 145 -0.16 24.32 -10.72
CA GLU A 145 0.67 25.51 -10.51
C GLU A 145 1.71 25.31 -9.40
N LYS A 146 2.95 25.04 -9.82
CA LYS A 146 4.11 24.83 -8.91
C LYS A 146 4.85 26.12 -8.54
N ARG A 147 4.39 27.28 -9.00
CA ARG A 147 5.11 28.56 -8.87
C ARG A 147 5.39 28.94 -7.42
N ASN A 148 4.37 28.95 -6.56
CA ASN A 148 4.53 29.32 -5.15
C ASN A 148 5.34 28.26 -4.38
N TRP A 149 5.22 26.99 -4.75
CA TRP A 149 6.04 25.93 -4.19
C TRP A 149 7.54 26.10 -4.53
N LEU A 150 7.87 26.48 -5.77
CA LEU A 150 9.25 26.80 -6.17
C LEU A 150 9.79 28.04 -5.45
N ARG A 151 8.99 29.11 -5.32
CA ARG A 151 9.36 30.29 -4.53
C ARG A 151 9.61 29.95 -3.06
N LEU A 152 8.81 29.05 -2.49
CA LEU A 152 9.01 28.54 -1.13
C LEU A 152 10.32 27.76 -1.00
N ARG A 153 10.66 26.93 -2.00
CA ARG A 153 11.94 26.21 -2.08
C ARG A 153 13.13 27.16 -2.10
N GLU A 154 13.11 28.16 -2.97
CA GLU A 154 14.16 29.20 -3.05
C GLU A 154 14.31 29.95 -1.72
N ARG A 155 13.17 30.32 -1.10
CA ARG A 155 13.16 30.99 0.20
C ARG A 155 13.78 30.12 1.30
N LEU A 156 13.46 28.83 1.33
CA LEU A 156 13.99 27.89 2.30
C LEU A 156 15.51 27.77 2.19
N VAL A 157 16.04 27.65 0.96
CA VAL A 157 17.49 27.57 0.71
C VAL A 157 18.20 28.85 1.18
N ALA A 158 17.69 30.03 0.80
CA ALA A 158 18.29 31.31 1.18
C ALA A 158 18.31 31.51 2.70
N THR A 159 17.19 31.20 3.37
CA THR A 159 17.05 31.38 4.82
C THR A 159 17.75 30.27 5.63
N ALA A 160 17.93 29.07 5.07
CA ALA A 160 18.68 27.99 5.72
C ALA A 160 20.15 28.37 5.95
N ALA A 161 20.79 29.00 4.95
CA ALA A 161 22.19 29.45 5.06
C ALA A 161 22.38 30.44 6.22
N ILE A 162 21.46 31.40 6.36
CA ILE A 162 21.47 32.38 7.46
C ILE A 162 21.24 31.68 8.80
N LEU A 163 20.20 30.85 8.89
CA LEU A 163 19.84 30.15 10.12
C LEU A 163 20.97 29.26 10.62
N ILE A 164 21.57 28.46 9.74
CA ILE A 164 22.66 27.53 10.07
C ILE A 164 23.95 28.31 10.39
N GLY A 165 24.27 29.35 9.62
CA GLY A 165 25.44 30.21 9.87
C GLY A 165 25.38 30.95 11.21
N SER A 166 24.19 31.22 11.73
CA SER A 166 24.01 31.85 13.06
C SER A 166 24.27 30.90 14.25
N LEU A 167 24.40 29.59 14.02
CA LEU A 167 24.55 28.60 15.08
C LEU A 167 25.99 28.59 15.62
N LYS A 168 26.12 28.74 16.95
CA LYS A 168 27.42 28.61 17.63
C LYS A 168 28.01 27.19 17.56
N ARG A 169 27.15 26.18 17.43
CA ARG A 169 27.51 24.76 17.34
C ARG A 169 26.53 24.04 16.42
N PRO A 170 27.02 23.12 15.56
CA PRO A 170 26.14 22.37 14.66
C PRO A 170 25.16 21.52 15.49
N LYS A 171 23.89 21.54 15.10
CA LYS A 171 22.82 20.73 15.70
C LYS A 171 22.48 19.56 14.78
N LEU A 172 21.85 18.52 15.30
CA LEU A 172 21.50 17.34 14.49
C LEU A 172 20.71 17.73 13.22
N TRP A 173 19.64 18.52 13.38
CA TRP A 173 18.84 18.97 12.25
C TRP A 173 19.64 19.80 11.23
N SER A 174 20.59 20.63 11.68
CA SER A 174 21.39 21.46 10.75
C SER A 174 22.34 20.59 9.95
N GLN A 175 22.98 19.62 10.60
CA GLN A 175 23.84 18.64 9.93
C GLN A 175 23.05 17.80 8.91
N LEU A 176 21.83 17.40 9.24
CA LEU A 176 20.97 16.67 8.30
C LEU A 176 20.55 17.52 7.11
N VAL A 177 20.16 18.78 7.33
CA VAL A 177 19.83 19.72 6.25
C VAL A 177 21.05 19.98 5.35
N GLU A 178 22.25 20.07 5.93
CA GLU A 178 23.49 20.24 5.15
C GLU A 178 23.93 18.97 4.41
N ARG A 179 23.69 17.79 5.01
CA ARG A 179 23.98 16.49 4.39
C ARG A 179 23.01 16.15 3.27
N HIS A 180 21.74 16.51 3.44
CA HIS A 180 20.64 16.20 2.53
C HIS A 180 20.12 17.47 1.83
N ARG A 181 21.03 18.25 1.24
CA ARG A 181 20.69 19.49 0.52
C ARG A 181 19.84 19.25 -0.71
N ASP A 182 19.88 18.03 -1.26
CA ASP A 182 19.07 17.61 -2.39
C ASP A 182 17.57 17.71 -2.12
N ILE A 183 17.12 17.72 -0.87
CA ILE A 183 15.72 17.96 -0.52
C ILE A 183 15.16 19.25 -1.16
N PHE A 184 16.02 20.23 -1.47
CA PHE A 184 15.64 21.50 -2.10
C PHE A 184 16.01 21.63 -3.58
N ASP A 185 16.37 20.54 -4.26
CA ASP A 185 16.67 20.56 -5.70
C ASP A 185 15.69 19.68 -6.51
N ASP A 186 16.00 19.45 -7.78
CA ASP A 186 15.18 18.63 -8.68
C ASP A 186 15.50 17.13 -8.57
N ASP A 187 16.66 16.79 -8.00
CA ASP A 187 17.20 15.46 -7.67
C ASP A 187 16.80 14.98 -6.26
N ALA A 188 15.82 15.66 -5.65
CA ALA A 188 15.42 15.45 -4.26
C ALA A 188 15.19 13.98 -3.89
N GLY A 189 15.73 13.59 -2.74
CA GLY A 189 15.56 12.25 -2.19
C GLY A 189 16.68 11.28 -2.54
N ARG A 190 17.63 11.66 -3.40
CA ARG A 190 18.80 10.84 -3.74
C ARG A 190 19.65 10.49 -2.52
N SER A 191 19.94 11.47 -1.66
CA SER A 191 20.75 11.24 -0.46
C SER A 191 19.95 10.51 0.63
N LEU A 192 18.67 10.84 0.77
CA LEU A 192 17.77 10.20 1.72
C LEU A 192 17.51 8.73 1.36
N ARG A 193 17.49 8.37 0.08
CA ARG A 193 17.42 6.98 -0.39
C ARG A 193 18.50 6.12 0.26
N ALA A 194 19.74 6.61 0.32
CA ALA A 194 20.84 5.88 0.96
C ALA A 194 20.57 5.64 2.45
N VAL A 195 20.10 6.67 3.16
CA VAL A 195 19.75 6.52 4.58
C VAL A 195 18.59 5.53 4.75
N VAL A 196 17.54 5.66 3.95
CA VAL A 196 16.29 4.89 4.10
C VAL A 196 16.44 3.41 3.74
N PHE A 197 17.27 3.07 2.75
CA PHE A 197 17.40 1.70 2.26
C PHE A 197 18.71 1.02 2.65
N ASP A 198 19.77 1.78 2.87
CA ASP A 198 21.10 1.26 3.21
C ASP A 198 21.55 1.64 4.64
N GLY A 199 20.84 2.55 5.32
CA GLY A 199 21.23 3.11 6.61
C GLY A 199 20.97 2.21 7.81
N SER A 200 21.73 2.47 8.87
CA SER A 200 21.59 1.82 10.17
C SER A 200 20.32 2.27 10.92
N VAL A 201 19.92 1.51 11.94
CA VAL A 201 18.78 1.87 12.82
C VAL A 201 19.01 3.24 13.46
N ASP A 202 20.24 3.56 13.86
CA ASP A 202 20.57 4.86 14.45
C ASP A 202 20.43 6.01 13.42
N GLU A 203 20.84 5.81 12.17
CA GLU A 203 20.65 6.82 11.11
C GLU A 203 19.18 7.10 10.83
N HIS A 204 18.34 6.06 10.84
CA HIS A 204 16.89 6.23 10.74
C HIS A 204 16.30 7.03 11.91
N ASP A 205 16.73 6.72 13.14
CA ASP A 205 16.29 7.43 14.34
C ASP A 205 16.78 8.88 14.36
N GLN A 206 18.00 9.13 13.88
CA GLN A 206 18.55 10.47 13.71
C GLN A 206 17.74 11.27 12.68
N LEU A 207 17.43 10.68 11.52
CA LEU A 207 16.61 11.31 10.49
C LEU A 207 15.22 11.68 11.03
N ALA A 208 14.53 10.74 11.69
CA ALA A 208 13.21 10.96 12.26
C ALA A 208 13.18 12.07 13.33
N ARG A 209 14.24 12.18 14.15
CA ARG A 209 14.36 13.20 15.21
C ARG A 209 14.77 14.57 14.68
N GLY A 210 15.67 14.60 13.71
CA GLY A 210 16.27 15.84 13.23
C GLY A 210 15.52 16.49 12.07
N LEU A 211 14.84 15.71 11.22
CA LEU A 211 14.10 16.20 10.07
C LEU A 211 12.76 15.47 9.92
N PRO A 212 11.70 15.90 10.63
CA PRO A 212 10.38 15.28 10.57
C PRO A 212 9.74 15.58 9.22
N ILE A 213 9.80 14.59 8.32
CA ILE A 213 9.15 14.64 7.02
C ILE A 213 7.75 14.03 7.20
N PRO A 214 6.67 14.75 6.84
CA PRO A 214 5.30 14.21 6.92
C PRO A 214 5.16 12.89 6.16
N GLU A 215 4.37 11.95 6.67
CA GLU A 215 4.19 10.64 6.01
C GLU A 215 3.60 10.75 4.59
N SER A 216 2.77 11.76 4.35
CA SER A 216 2.17 12.06 3.05
C SER A 216 3.07 12.93 2.14
N SER A 217 4.30 13.23 2.58
CA SER A 217 5.18 14.13 1.84
C SER A 217 5.51 13.60 0.44
N TRP A 218 5.48 14.50 -0.54
CA TRP A 218 5.92 14.21 -1.91
C TRP A 218 7.38 13.71 -1.97
N LEU A 219 8.19 14.05 -0.98
CA LEU A 219 9.60 13.66 -0.90
C LEU A 219 9.76 12.14 -0.80
N TRP A 220 8.85 11.43 -0.11
CA TRP A 220 8.93 9.97 -0.02
C TRP A 220 8.74 9.28 -1.36
N ARG A 221 7.89 9.86 -2.23
CA ARG A 221 7.71 9.38 -3.60
C ARG A 221 9.00 9.56 -4.39
N ARG A 222 9.67 10.71 -4.26
CA ARG A 222 10.96 10.94 -4.91
C ARG A 222 12.07 10.01 -4.40
N VAL A 223 12.15 9.76 -3.09
CA VAL A 223 13.06 8.76 -2.49
C VAL A 223 12.84 7.38 -3.11
N ILE A 224 11.59 6.99 -3.32
CA ILE A 224 11.24 5.71 -3.96
C ILE A 224 11.60 5.71 -5.44
N ALA A 225 11.38 6.81 -6.16
CA ALA A 225 11.81 6.95 -7.56
C ALA A 225 13.33 6.72 -7.69
N GLN A 226 14.10 7.40 -6.85
CA GLN A 226 15.56 7.25 -6.80
C GLN A 226 15.98 5.82 -6.42
N GLN A 227 15.21 5.14 -5.57
CA GLN A 227 15.46 3.72 -5.28
C GLN A 227 15.15 2.81 -6.47
N ILE A 228 14.08 3.09 -7.23
CA ILE A 228 13.73 2.34 -8.43
C ILE A 228 14.81 2.52 -9.51
N ASP A 229 15.29 3.74 -9.72
CA ASP A 229 16.39 4.01 -10.65
C ASP A 229 17.68 3.30 -10.24
N HIS A 230 17.99 3.32 -8.94
CA HIS A 230 19.13 2.58 -8.40
C HIS A 230 18.97 1.06 -8.59
N LEU A 231 17.79 0.51 -8.35
CA LEU A 231 17.47 -0.91 -8.57
C LEU A 231 17.65 -1.34 -10.02
N ASN A 232 17.25 -0.48 -10.95
CA ASN A 232 17.38 -0.74 -12.38
C ASN A 232 18.85 -0.82 -12.85
N GLN A 233 19.78 -0.25 -12.07
CA GLN A 233 21.22 -0.24 -12.37
C GLN A 233 22.01 -1.32 -11.60
N MET A 234 21.40 -1.99 -10.61
CA MET A 234 22.06 -3.05 -9.85
C MET A 234 22.29 -4.30 -10.68
N ASP A 235 23.37 -5.02 -10.40
CA ASP A 235 23.54 -6.41 -10.86
C ASP A 235 22.61 -7.37 -10.09
N ASP A 236 22.50 -8.61 -10.58
CA ASP A 236 21.60 -9.61 -9.99
C ASP A 236 22.01 -10.01 -8.57
N THR A 237 23.31 -10.08 -8.26
CA THR A 237 23.80 -10.53 -6.95
C THR A 237 23.43 -9.51 -5.87
N ASP A 238 23.74 -8.25 -6.13
CA ASP A 238 23.43 -7.14 -5.23
C ASP A 238 21.93 -6.91 -5.09
N PHE A 239 21.19 -7.02 -6.20
CA PHE A 239 19.73 -6.93 -6.19
C PHE A 239 19.11 -7.96 -5.26
N LEU A 240 19.45 -9.25 -5.44
CA LEU A 240 18.87 -10.35 -4.67
C LEU A 240 19.17 -10.22 -3.18
N ALA A 241 20.39 -9.83 -2.81
CA ALA A 241 20.78 -9.63 -1.42
C ALA A 241 19.95 -8.54 -0.72
N ARG A 242 19.44 -7.55 -1.46
CA ARG A 242 18.73 -6.38 -0.93
C ARG A 242 17.20 -6.54 -0.92
N ILE A 243 16.62 -7.55 -1.59
CA ILE A 243 15.16 -7.76 -1.67
C ILE A 243 14.52 -7.74 -0.29
N SER A 244 15.05 -8.52 0.66
CA SER A 244 14.47 -8.66 2.00
C SER A 244 14.36 -7.33 2.75
N GLY A 245 15.41 -6.49 2.69
CA GLY A 245 15.42 -5.17 3.33
C GLY A 245 14.40 -4.22 2.69
N MET A 246 14.30 -4.21 1.36
CA MET A 246 13.30 -3.40 0.66
C MET A 246 11.88 -3.84 0.97
N LEU A 247 11.60 -5.14 1.04
CA LEU A 247 10.28 -5.66 1.42
C LEU A 247 9.92 -5.28 2.87
N GLN A 248 10.88 -5.28 3.80
CA GLN A 248 10.65 -4.81 5.15
C GLN A 248 10.23 -3.33 5.18
N PHE A 249 10.87 -2.49 4.36
CA PHE A 249 10.48 -1.09 4.20
C PHE A 249 9.05 -0.94 3.65
N LEU A 250 8.65 -1.75 2.66
CA LEU A 250 7.28 -1.72 2.13
C LEU A 250 6.20 -1.97 3.19
N ARG A 251 6.52 -2.79 4.20
CA ARG A 251 5.60 -3.11 5.31
C ARG A 251 5.45 -1.96 6.29
N THR A 252 6.50 -1.17 6.52
CA THR A 252 6.45 -0.02 7.44
C THR A 252 5.79 1.20 6.81
N ARG A 253 5.77 1.31 5.47
CA ARG A 253 5.23 2.48 4.74
C ARG A 253 4.36 2.10 3.55
N PRO A 254 3.06 1.80 3.77
CA PRO A 254 2.20 1.25 2.73
C PRO A 254 1.81 2.25 1.63
N LEU A 255 1.80 3.57 1.92
CA LEU A 255 1.27 4.62 1.04
C LEU A 255 1.95 4.70 -0.34
N HIS A 256 3.21 4.28 -0.45
CA HIS A 256 4.01 4.41 -1.67
C HIS A 256 4.63 3.08 -2.12
N ALA A 257 4.18 1.98 -1.52
CA ALA A 257 4.83 0.69 -1.63
C ALA A 257 4.50 -0.07 -2.93
N ASP A 258 3.44 0.33 -3.65
CA ASP A 258 3.02 -0.37 -4.86
C ASP A 258 4.00 -0.16 -6.04
N ASP A 259 4.52 1.05 -6.26
CA ASP A 259 5.54 1.30 -7.30
C ASP A 259 6.83 0.52 -7.05
N LEU A 260 7.30 0.49 -5.80
CA LEU A 260 8.50 -0.27 -5.45
C LEU A 260 8.26 -1.79 -5.54
N MET A 261 7.08 -2.30 -5.17
CA MET A 261 6.72 -3.71 -5.41
C MET A 261 6.73 -4.06 -6.90
N ALA A 262 6.17 -3.19 -7.75
CA ALA A 262 6.18 -3.37 -9.20
C ALA A 262 7.62 -3.35 -9.77
N ALA A 263 8.47 -2.44 -9.29
CA ALA A 263 9.87 -2.39 -9.66
C ALA A 263 10.63 -3.66 -9.25
N LEU A 264 10.43 -4.17 -8.03
CA LEU A 264 11.07 -5.40 -7.54
C LEU A 264 10.69 -6.61 -8.41
N LEU A 265 9.39 -6.78 -8.71
CA LEU A 265 8.93 -7.88 -9.56
C LEU A 265 9.46 -7.77 -10.99
N THR A 266 9.48 -6.55 -11.54
CA THR A 266 10.01 -6.29 -12.90
C THR A 266 11.51 -6.60 -12.96
N ARG A 267 12.29 -6.10 -11.99
CA ARG A 267 13.74 -6.35 -11.91
C ARG A 267 14.06 -7.83 -11.70
N TYR A 268 13.25 -8.55 -10.91
CA TYR A 268 13.40 -10.00 -10.75
C TYR A 268 13.10 -10.75 -12.05
N CYS A 269 12.09 -10.32 -12.81
CA CYS A 269 11.78 -10.91 -14.12
C CYS A 269 12.91 -10.74 -15.14
N GLN A 270 13.68 -9.65 -15.03
CA GLN A 270 14.87 -9.39 -15.84
C GLN A 270 16.11 -10.18 -15.38
N SER A 271 16.10 -10.74 -14.17
CA SER A 271 17.25 -11.46 -13.61
C SER A 271 17.46 -12.86 -14.24
N ALA A 272 18.64 -13.42 -14.03
CA ALA A 272 18.94 -14.81 -14.34
C ALA A 272 18.04 -15.80 -13.57
N GLN A 273 17.54 -15.42 -12.39
CA GLN A 273 16.70 -16.25 -11.52
C GLN A 273 15.19 -16.17 -11.80
N ARG A 274 14.75 -15.50 -12.88
CA ARG A 274 13.32 -15.37 -13.23
C ARG A 274 12.54 -16.70 -13.28
N ASN A 275 13.23 -17.81 -13.54
CA ASN A 275 12.66 -19.15 -13.62
C ASN A 275 12.49 -19.82 -12.24
N GLU A 276 13.01 -19.24 -11.17
CA GLU A 276 12.88 -19.71 -9.80
C GLU A 276 11.84 -18.89 -9.06
N ALA A 277 11.06 -19.54 -8.20
CA ALA A 277 10.06 -18.86 -7.38
C ALA A 277 10.77 -18.16 -6.21
N HIS A 278 10.60 -16.84 -6.11
CA HIS A 278 11.08 -16.10 -4.96
C HIS A 278 9.96 -15.97 -3.92
N GLU A 279 10.05 -16.77 -2.85
CA GLU A 279 8.99 -16.91 -1.84
C GLU A 279 8.56 -15.58 -1.21
N LEU A 280 9.50 -14.70 -0.84
CA LEU A 280 9.14 -13.40 -0.24
C LEU A 280 8.42 -12.46 -1.22
N LEU A 281 8.91 -12.33 -2.46
CA LEU A 281 8.25 -11.51 -3.49
C LEU A 281 6.84 -12.05 -3.79
N LYS A 282 6.72 -13.38 -3.87
CA LYS A 282 5.44 -14.06 -4.08
C LYS A 282 4.46 -13.79 -2.94
N SER A 283 4.87 -13.97 -1.69
CA SER A 283 4.00 -13.77 -0.53
C SER A 283 3.62 -12.30 -0.35
N GLU A 284 4.57 -11.38 -0.52
CA GLU A 284 4.33 -9.95 -0.33
C GLU A 284 3.46 -9.36 -1.45
N SER A 285 3.72 -9.73 -2.71
CA SER A 285 2.86 -9.30 -3.83
C SER A 285 1.43 -9.85 -3.68
N PHE A 286 1.27 -11.09 -3.22
CA PHE A 286 -0.06 -11.64 -2.91
C PHE A 286 -0.74 -10.93 -1.74
N ALA A 287 -0.04 -10.68 -0.65
CA ALA A 287 -0.60 -9.97 0.50
C ALA A 287 -1.07 -8.55 0.14
N ARG A 288 -0.32 -7.88 -0.75
CA ARG A 288 -0.59 -6.49 -1.16
C ARG A 288 -1.60 -6.38 -2.30
N TRP A 289 -1.49 -7.21 -3.33
CA TRP A 289 -2.27 -7.09 -4.58
C TRP A 289 -3.34 -8.17 -4.73
N GLY A 290 -3.37 -9.16 -3.84
CA GLY A 290 -4.28 -10.29 -3.92
C GLY A 290 -3.90 -11.29 -5.01
N ASN A 291 -4.83 -12.18 -5.34
CA ASN A 291 -4.59 -13.25 -6.29
C ASN A 291 -4.43 -12.72 -7.74
N PRO A 292 -3.27 -12.90 -8.40
CA PRO A 292 -3.03 -12.47 -9.79
C PRO A 292 -3.94 -13.15 -10.82
N GLN A 293 -4.59 -14.26 -10.46
CA GLN A 293 -5.46 -15.04 -11.34
C GLN A 293 -6.88 -14.46 -11.45
N LEU A 294 -7.26 -13.53 -10.57
CA LEU A 294 -8.58 -12.91 -10.57
C LEU A 294 -8.65 -11.76 -11.59
N ARG A 295 -9.76 -11.69 -12.33
CA ARG A 295 -10.02 -10.59 -13.27
C ARG A 295 -10.20 -9.24 -12.55
N SER A 296 -10.65 -9.26 -11.29
CA SER A 296 -10.84 -8.08 -10.44
C SER A 296 -9.54 -7.53 -9.83
N ALA A 297 -8.40 -8.20 -10.03
CA ALA A 297 -7.13 -7.82 -9.39
C ALA A 297 -6.43 -6.69 -10.18
N THR A 298 -7.00 -5.49 -10.12
CA THR A 298 -6.58 -4.31 -10.92
C THR A 298 -5.14 -3.86 -10.66
N ARG A 299 -4.60 -4.09 -9.45
CA ARG A 299 -3.21 -3.75 -9.12
C ARG A 299 -2.17 -4.50 -9.95
N TRP A 300 -2.50 -5.67 -10.48
CA TRP A 300 -1.60 -6.40 -11.39
C TRP A 300 -1.44 -5.74 -12.76
N ALA A 301 -2.25 -4.71 -13.07
CA ALA A 301 -1.99 -3.81 -14.20
C ALA A 301 -0.82 -2.84 -13.94
N MET A 302 -0.20 -2.91 -12.76
CA MET A 302 1.01 -2.14 -12.44
C MET A 302 2.25 -2.67 -13.15
N VAL A 303 2.28 -3.96 -13.46
CA VAL A 303 3.42 -4.64 -14.10
C VAL A 303 3.05 -5.12 -15.50
N ASP A 304 4.06 -5.29 -16.34
CA ASP A 304 3.86 -5.80 -17.69
C ASP A 304 3.47 -7.28 -17.71
N ALA A 305 2.91 -7.71 -18.84
CA ALA A 305 2.42 -9.08 -19.03
C ALA A 305 3.47 -10.17 -18.70
N PRO A 306 4.76 -10.05 -19.09
CA PRO A 306 5.77 -11.05 -18.72
C PRO A 306 5.99 -11.17 -17.21
N VAL A 307 5.96 -10.05 -16.48
CA VAL A 307 6.14 -10.02 -15.03
C VAL A 307 4.97 -10.70 -14.33
N ARG A 308 3.73 -10.39 -14.76
CA ARG A 308 2.54 -11.06 -14.24
C ARG A 308 2.55 -12.55 -14.55
N ALA A 309 2.98 -12.95 -15.76
CA ALA A 309 3.09 -14.35 -16.16
C ALA A 309 4.09 -15.11 -15.30
N MET A 310 5.24 -14.51 -14.96
CA MET A 310 6.23 -15.09 -14.05
C MET A 310 5.62 -15.40 -12.67
N VAL A 311 4.86 -14.46 -12.10
CA VAL A 311 4.22 -14.69 -10.79
C VAL A 311 3.11 -15.76 -10.88
N LEU A 312 2.31 -15.74 -11.95
CA LEU A 312 1.31 -16.78 -12.21
C LEU A 312 1.95 -18.17 -12.28
N ARG A 313 3.09 -18.28 -12.97
CA ARG A 313 3.89 -19.50 -13.07
C ARG A 313 4.36 -20.00 -11.69
N TRP A 314 4.83 -19.12 -10.80
CA TRP A 314 5.22 -19.53 -9.44
C TRP A 314 4.08 -20.14 -8.64
N PHE A 315 2.86 -19.63 -8.84
CA PHE A 315 1.66 -20.17 -8.20
C PHE A 315 1.21 -21.47 -8.85
N ALA A 316 1.20 -21.53 -10.18
CA ALA A 316 0.81 -22.74 -10.91
C ALA A 316 1.74 -23.91 -10.60
N LYS A 317 3.06 -23.67 -10.55
CA LYS A 317 4.06 -24.67 -10.20
C LYS A 317 3.86 -25.20 -8.77
N GLU A 318 3.76 -24.32 -7.79
CA GLU A 318 3.54 -24.72 -6.39
C GLU A 318 2.22 -25.48 -6.21
N ASP A 319 1.13 -25.02 -6.86
CA ASP A 319 -0.17 -25.69 -6.75
C ASP A 319 -0.15 -27.09 -7.41
N LEU A 320 0.51 -27.25 -8.56
CA LEU A 320 0.72 -28.55 -9.20
C LEU A 320 1.53 -29.49 -8.28
N GLU A 321 2.64 -29.00 -7.73
CA GLU A 321 3.49 -29.77 -6.82
C GLU A 321 2.71 -30.20 -5.57
N HIS A 322 1.98 -29.29 -4.92
CA HIS A 322 1.13 -29.64 -3.78
C HIS A 322 0.04 -30.65 -4.14
N PHE A 323 -0.62 -30.48 -5.29
CA PHE A 323 -1.69 -31.38 -5.69
C PHE A 323 -1.19 -32.81 -5.92
N PHE A 324 -0.08 -32.96 -6.64
CA PHE A 324 0.46 -34.29 -6.97
C PHE A 324 1.30 -34.91 -5.84
N SER A 325 1.88 -34.14 -4.92
CA SER A 325 2.68 -34.68 -3.81
C SER A 325 1.92 -34.84 -2.50
N LEU A 326 1.17 -33.82 -2.07
CA LEU A 326 0.50 -33.78 -0.77
C LEU A 326 -0.93 -34.34 -0.82
N LEU A 327 -1.65 -34.14 -1.94
CA LEU A 327 -3.09 -34.39 -2.01
C LEU A 327 -3.48 -35.72 -2.71
N GLN A 328 -2.54 -36.63 -2.94
CA GLN A 328 -2.80 -37.93 -3.56
C GLN A 328 -3.40 -39.01 -2.63
N GLY A 329 -3.55 -38.72 -1.33
CA GLY A 329 -3.99 -39.72 -0.36
C GLY A 329 -2.89 -40.77 -0.11
N ALA A 330 -3.26 -42.03 0.14
CA ALA A 330 -2.31 -43.12 0.43
C ALA A 330 -1.55 -43.68 -0.81
N GLY A 331 -1.61 -42.99 -1.95
CA GLY A 331 -1.01 -43.42 -3.22
C GLY A 331 0.44 -42.94 -3.39
N GLN A 332 1.18 -43.60 -4.30
CA GLN A 332 2.50 -43.15 -4.75
C GLN A 332 2.37 -41.91 -5.65
N VAL A 333 3.28 -40.93 -5.49
CA VAL A 333 3.30 -39.69 -6.28
C VAL A 333 3.26 -39.99 -7.78
N ASP A 334 2.20 -39.55 -8.45
CA ASP A 334 2.06 -39.63 -9.92
C ASP A 334 2.98 -38.62 -10.62
N GLN A 335 4.27 -38.93 -10.62
CA GLN A 335 5.35 -38.13 -11.22
C GLN A 335 5.14 -37.92 -12.73
N ALA A 336 4.46 -38.84 -13.42
CA ALA A 336 4.24 -38.74 -14.86
C ALA A 336 3.20 -37.65 -15.19
N ARG A 337 2.07 -37.60 -14.46
CA ARG A 337 1.07 -36.52 -14.63
C ARG A 337 1.63 -35.17 -14.19
N LEU A 338 2.37 -35.11 -13.08
CA LEU A 338 3.00 -33.87 -12.62
C LEU A 338 3.95 -33.30 -13.70
N ARG A 339 4.91 -34.10 -14.18
CA ARG A 339 5.87 -33.66 -15.21
C ARG A 339 5.17 -33.21 -16.48
N TYR A 340 4.14 -33.94 -16.92
CA TYR A 340 3.36 -33.58 -18.09
C TYR A 340 2.73 -32.19 -17.96
N TRP A 341 2.09 -31.86 -16.84
CA TRP A 341 1.48 -30.55 -16.65
C TRP A 341 2.50 -29.43 -16.42
N LEU A 342 3.68 -29.75 -15.86
CA LEU A 342 4.78 -28.79 -15.74
C LEU A 342 5.29 -28.31 -17.10
N ASP A 343 5.19 -29.12 -18.17
CA ASP A 343 5.54 -28.70 -19.53
C ASP A 343 4.61 -27.57 -20.06
N PHE A 344 3.47 -27.32 -19.41
CA PHE A 344 2.52 -26.25 -19.78
C PHE A 344 2.43 -25.13 -18.74
N VAL A 345 3.25 -25.16 -17.68
CA VAL A 345 3.10 -24.26 -16.51
C VAL A 345 3.14 -22.78 -16.87
N ASP A 346 3.91 -22.42 -17.90
CA ASP A 346 4.06 -21.07 -18.43
C ASP A 346 2.79 -20.51 -19.09
N GLN A 347 1.83 -21.39 -19.41
CA GLN A 347 0.56 -21.06 -20.05
C GLN A 347 -0.62 -21.12 -19.07
N ILE A 348 -0.39 -21.59 -17.83
CA ILE A 348 -1.42 -21.70 -16.81
C ILE A 348 -1.68 -20.34 -16.19
N VAL A 349 -2.89 -19.82 -16.43
CA VAL A 349 -3.31 -18.48 -16.01
C VAL A 349 -4.28 -18.51 -14.81
N TYR A 350 -4.70 -19.70 -14.40
CA TYR A 350 -5.56 -19.93 -13.25
C TYR A 350 -5.33 -21.33 -12.71
N THR A 351 -5.29 -21.45 -11.39
CA THR A 351 -5.27 -22.73 -10.67
C THR A 351 -6.23 -22.66 -9.50
N ARG A 352 -6.84 -23.80 -9.17
CA ARG A 352 -7.63 -23.95 -7.95
C ARG A 352 -7.61 -25.38 -7.47
N ILE A 353 -7.15 -25.57 -6.24
CA ILE A 353 -7.21 -26.86 -5.55
C ILE A 353 -8.56 -26.97 -4.83
N LEU A 354 -9.22 -28.11 -4.99
CA LEU A 354 -10.47 -28.46 -4.33
C LEU A 354 -10.20 -29.59 -3.33
N LEU A 355 -10.30 -29.27 -2.04
CA LEU A 355 -10.04 -30.23 -0.97
C LEU A 355 -11.26 -31.12 -0.73
N GLY A 356 -11.03 -32.43 -0.73
CA GLY A 356 -11.97 -33.43 -0.24
C GLY A 356 -12.10 -33.38 1.29
N GLY A 357 -13.09 -34.12 1.82
CA GLY A 357 -13.40 -34.14 3.24
C GLY A 357 -12.21 -34.52 4.14
N GLU A 358 -11.41 -35.51 3.73
CA GLU A 358 -10.24 -35.95 4.50
C GLU A 358 -9.12 -34.91 4.50
N ALA A 359 -8.75 -34.37 3.33
CA ALA A 359 -7.73 -33.33 3.23
C ALA A 359 -8.13 -32.03 3.95
N MET A 360 -9.42 -31.72 3.98
CA MET A 360 -9.96 -30.57 4.71
C MET A 360 -9.88 -30.77 6.24
N ALA A 361 -10.16 -31.98 6.72
CA ALA A 361 -10.17 -32.31 8.15
C ALA A 361 -8.79 -32.71 8.71
N ASN A 362 -7.82 -33.05 7.85
CA ASN A 362 -6.51 -33.54 8.29
C ASN A 362 -5.76 -32.49 9.13
N THR A 363 -5.35 -32.86 10.34
CA THR A 363 -4.65 -32.03 11.33
C THR A 363 -3.13 -32.05 11.18
N ASP A 364 -2.59 -32.86 10.28
CA ASP A 364 -1.16 -32.93 9.99
C ASP A 364 -0.58 -31.54 9.69
N PRO A 365 0.64 -31.24 10.16
CA PRO A 365 1.26 -29.92 9.97
C PRO A 365 1.30 -29.46 8.52
N GLU A 366 1.55 -30.35 7.56
CA GLU A 366 1.62 -30.04 6.14
C GLU A 366 0.26 -29.59 5.58
N PHE A 367 -0.82 -30.30 5.91
CA PHE A 367 -2.18 -29.94 5.51
C PHE A 367 -2.65 -28.64 6.17
N ARG A 368 -2.31 -28.42 7.44
CA ARG A 368 -2.57 -27.14 8.12
C ARG A 368 -1.83 -25.99 7.43
N ASN A 369 -0.54 -26.17 7.18
CA ASN A 369 0.29 -25.17 6.51
C ASN A 369 -0.22 -24.86 5.10
N PHE A 370 -0.58 -25.89 4.33
CA PHE A 370 -1.20 -25.72 3.01
C PHE A 370 -2.46 -24.85 3.09
N ARG A 371 -3.40 -25.18 4.00
CA ARG A 371 -4.65 -24.42 4.16
C ARG A 371 -4.41 -22.98 4.63
N THR A 372 -3.45 -22.76 5.51
CA THR A 372 -3.09 -21.42 5.99
C THR A 372 -2.47 -20.58 4.87
N LYS A 373 -1.48 -21.13 4.15
CA LYS A 373 -0.79 -20.42 3.04
C LYS A 373 -1.70 -20.16 1.85
N ASN A 374 -2.60 -21.08 1.53
CA ASN A 374 -3.51 -20.99 0.39
C ASN A 374 -4.91 -20.49 0.78
N ALA A 375 -5.06 -19.86 1.94
CA ALA A 375 -6.34 -19.29 2.37
C ALA A 375 -6.91 -18.37 1.28
N GLY A 376 -8.15 -18.64 0.86
CA GLY A 376 -8.81 -17.90 -0.22
C GLY A 376 -8.46 -18.36 -1.65
N ARG A 377 -7.55 -19.33 -1.83
CA ARG A 377 -7.17 -19.90 -3.14
C ARG A 377 -7.68 -21.33 -3.36
N TYR A 378 -8.05 -22.06 -2.30
CA TYR A 378 -8.65 -23.39 -2.43
C TYR A 378 -10.18 -23.35 -2.32
N GLY A 379 -10.85 -24.39 -2.81
CA GLY A 379 -12.28 -24.65 -2.63
C GLY A 379 -12.53 -26.00 -1.94
N LYS A 380 -13.80 -26.35 -1.74
CA LYS A 380 -14.18 -27.69 -1.26
C LYS A 380 -14.73 -28.54 -2.40
N LEU A 381 -14.34 -29.81 -2.43
CA LEU A 381 -14.96 -30.82 -3.27
C LEU A 381 -16.07 -31.52 -2.48
N VAL A 382 -17.30 -31.54 -3.03
CA VAL A 382 -18.47 -32.18 -2.40
C VAL A 382 -19.11 -33.22 -3.31
N GLY A 383 -19.91 -34.13 -2.76
CA GLY A 383 -20.64 -35.12 -3.56
C GLY A 383 -19.77 -36.21 -4.21
N GLY A 384 -18.62 -36.51 -3.63
CA GLY A 384 -17.71 -37.59 -4.05
C GLY A 384 -16.96 -38.21 -2.85
N PRO A 385 -16.08 -39.20 -3.09
CA PRO A 385 -15.28 -39.83 -2.04
C PRO A 385 -14.44 -38.81 -1.24
N SER A 386 -14.39 -38.95 0.08
CA SER A 386 -13.74 -38.00 1.00
C SER A 386 -12.24 -37.85 0.79
N HIS A 387 -11.55 -38.91 0.36
CA HIS A 387 -10.12 -38.94 0.07
C HIS A 387 -9.76 -38.28 -1.28
N ASN A 388 -10.74 -38.07 -2.16
CA ASN A 388 -10.48 -37.51 -3.48
C ASN A 388 -10.38 -35.99 -3.41
N ASN A 389 -9.41 -35.44 -4.15
CA ASN A 389 -9.20 -34.00 -4.29
C ASN A 389 -9.33 -33.64 -5.78
N GLY A 390 -9.73 -32.40 -6.05
CA GLY A 390 -9.82 -31.86 -7.40
C GLY A 390 -8.76 -30.80 -7.64
N PHE A 391 -8.34 -30.65 -8.90
CA PHE A 391 -7.47 -29.56 -9.32
C PHE A 391 -8.02 -28.98 -10.61
N ILE A 392 -8.33 -27.70 -10.60
CA ILE A 392 -8.77 -26.96 -11.77
C ILE A 392 -7.60 -26.11 -12.23
N MET A 393 -7.28 -26.15 -13.52
CA MET A 393 -6.37 -25.21 -14.14
C MET A 393 -6.96 -24.65 -15.42
N ARG A 394 -6.55 -23.45 -15.80
CA ARG A 394 -6.93 -22.83 -17.08
C ARG A 394 -5.70 -22.53 -17.92
N ILE A 395 -5.76 -22.95 -19.17
CA ILE A 395 -4.81 -22.59 -20.21
C ILE A 395 -5.64 -21.99 -21.35
N GLN A 396 -5.33 -20.75 -21.74
CA GLN A 396 -6.13 -20.00 -22.72
C GLN A 396 -7.63 -19.96 -22.32
N ASP A 397 -8.53 -20.40 -23.21
CA ASP A 397 -9.98 -20.48 -23.01
C ASP A 397 -10.46 -21.86 -22.55
N GLN A 398 -9.54 -22.75 -22.15
CA GLN A 398 -9.83 -24.13 -21.74
C GLN A 398 -9.56 -24.33 -20.24
N TYR A 399 -10.54 -24.91 -19.55
CA TYR A 399 -10.42 -25.38 -18.17
C TYR A 399 -10.17 -26.89 -18.16
N PHE A 400 -9.22 -27.33 -17.35
CA PHE A 400 -8.90 -28.74 -17.13
C PHE A 400 -9.16 -29.08 -15.67
N VAL A 401 -9.86 -30.19 -15.44
CA VAL A 401 -10.19 -30.70 -14.11
C VAL A 401 -9.52 -32.05 -13.92
N GLU A 402 -8.57 -32.09 -13.00
CA GLU A 402 -7.82 -33.26 -12.61
C GLU A 402 -8.26 -33.76 -11.23
N PHE A 403 -8.12 -35.07 -10.98
CA PHE A 403 -8.47 -35.67 -9.71
C PHE A 403 -7.31 -36.49 -9.14
N SER A 404 -7.20 -36.49 -7.82
CA SER A 404 -6.06 -37.08 -7.13
C SER A 404 -6.07 -38.61 -7.17
N SER A 405 -7.24 -39.26 -7.06
CA SER A 405 -7.30 -40.73 -7.11
C SER A 405 -6.89 -41.27 -8.49
N THR A 406 -6.13 -42.37 -8.49
CA THR A 406 -5.68 -43.08 -9.70
C THR A 406 -6.85 -43.64 -10.51
N GLY A 407 -6.72 -43.62 -11.84
CA GLY A 407 -7.74 -44.13 -12.77
C GLY A 407 -8.85 -43.13 -13.14
N ASN A 408 -8.82 -41.92 -12.58
CA ASN A 408 -9.68 -40.83 -13.04
C ASN A 408 -9.18 -40.26 -14.37
N ALA A 409 -10.10 -39.74 -15.18
CA ALA A 409 -9.76 -38.97 -16.37
C ALA A 409 -9.56 -37.49 -15.99
N CYS A 410 -8.75 -36.78 -16.79
CA CYS A 410 -8.81 -35.33 -16.84
C CYS A 410 -10.02 -34.90 -17.68
N TYR A 411 -10.75 -33.87 -17.26
CA TYR A 411 -11.89 -33.33 -18.00
C TYR A 411 -11.57 -31.93 -18.49
N ALA A 412 -11.69 -31.70 -19.79
CA ALA A 412 -11.50 -30.38 -20.39
C ALA A 412 -12.85 -29.70 -20.68
N TYR A 413 -12.94 -28.40 -20.53
CA TYR A 413 -14.13 -27.61 -20.83
C TYR A 413 -13.71 -26.31 -21.50
N ALA A 414 -14.34 -25.95 -22.62
CA ALA A 414 -14.24 -24.60 -23.12
C ALA A 414 -14.94 -23.64 -22.13
N GLU A 415 -14.42 -22.42 -21.96
CA GLU A 415 -14.94 -21.46 -20.98
C GLU A 415 -16.45 -21.19 -21.16
N HIS A 416 -16.94 -21.21 -22.40
CA HIS A 416 -18.35 -21.00 -22.73
C HIS A 416 -19.26 -22.24 -22.50
N GLU A 417 -18.69 -23.42 -22.25
CA GLU A 417 -19.42 -24.67 -22.01
C GLU A 417 -19.23 -25.19 -20.57
N LEU A 418 -18.68 -24.37 -19.68
CA LEU A 418 -18.41 -24.72 -18.28
C LEU A 418 -19.70 -25.13 -17.54
N PRO A 419 -19.79 -26.36 -16.99
CA PRO A 419 -20.96 -26.81 -16.26
C PRO A 419 -20.95 -26.41 -14.78
N PHE A 420 -20.01 -25.57 -14.37
CA PHE A 420 -19.83 -25.09 -13.01
C PHE A 420 -19.18 -23.70 -13.00
N ASP A 421 -19.36 -22.97 -11.90
CA ASP A 421 -18.64 -21.72 -11.66
C ASP A 421 -17.28 -22.03 -11.01
N PRO A 422 -16.14 -21.83 -11.70
CA PRO A 422 -14.82 -22.11 -11.13
C PRO A 422 -14.51 -21.26 -9.89
N SER A 423 -15.22 -20.15 -9.68
CA SER A 423 -15.07 -19.27 -8.52
C SER A 423 -15.89 -19.72 -7.28
N ALA A 424 -16.81 -20.68 -7.43
CA ALA A 424 -17.64 -21.18 -6.35
C ALA A 424 -16.82 -21.74 -5.17
N ARG A 425 -17.30 -21.50 -3.94
CA ARG A 425 -16.63 -21.96 -2.71
C ARG A 425 -16.62 -23.49 -2.58
N GLU A 426 -17.70 -24.12 -3.04
CA GLU A 426 -17.91 -25.55 -3.01
C GLU A 426 -18.32 -26.01 -4.40
N LEU A 427 -17.67 -27.06 -4.90
CA LEU A 427 -17.91 -27.60 -6.24
C LEU A 427 -18.24 -29.09 -6.13
N SER A 428 -19.30 -29.48 -6.84
CA SER A 428 -19.77 -30.87 -6.81
C SER A 428 -18.94 -31.75 -7.75
N ASN A 429 -18.60 -32.95 -7.28
CA ASN A 429 -17.86 -33.95 -8.07
C ASN A 429 -18.63 -34.37 -9.34
N SER A 430 -19.97 -34.35 -9.32
CA SER A 430 -20.78 -34.66 -10.50
C SER A 430 -20.71 -33.57 -11.57
N SER A 431 -20.78 -32.29 -11.19
CA SER A 431 -20.61 -31.17 -12.14
C SER A 431 -19.23 -31.16 -12.77
N LEU A 432 -18.19 -31.44 -11.98
CA LEU A 432 -16.80 -31.43 -12.43
C LEU A 432 -16.46 -32.58 -13.40
N ARG A 433 -17.23 -33.68 -13.37
CA ARG A 433 -17.04 -34.88 -14.21
C ARG A 433 -18.05 -34.98 -15.37
N LYS A 434 -18.76 -33.90 -15.68
CA LYS A 434 -19.77 -33.90 -16.72
C LYS A 434 -19.13 -34.20 -18.08
N VAL A 435 -19.51 -35.33 -18.67
CA VAL A 435 -19.04 -35.73 -20.00
C VAL A 435 -19.80 -34.92 -21.06
N ILE A 436 -19.06 -34.20 -21.89
CA ILE A 436 -19.58 -33.48 -23.05
C ILE A 436 -19.14 -34.25 -24.28
N GLN A 437 -20.10 -34.75 -25.06
CA GLN A 437 -19.83 -35.43 -26.32
C GLN A 437 -19.78 -34.41 -27.46
N ASN A 438 -18.69 -34.41 -28.20
CA ASN A 438 -18.64 -33.76 -29.51
C ASN A 438 -19.19 -34.74 -30.54
N LYS A 439 -20.40 -34.45 -31.03
CA LYS A 439 -21.10 -35.29 -32.03
C LYS A 439 -20.43 -35.27 -33.40
N GLN A 440 -19.64 -34.24 -33.74
CA GLN A 440 -18.98 -34.12 -35.03
C GLN A 440 -17.70 -34.96 -35.10
N THR A 441 -16.96 -35.05 -34.00
CA THR A 441 -15.69 -35.81 -33.93
C THR A 441 -15.82 -37.16 -33.24
N TRP A 442 -17.02 -37.52 -32.77
CA TRP A 442 -17.31 -38.70 -31.95
C TRP A 442 -16.33 -38.87 -30.77
N SER A 443 -15.86 -37.74 -30.24
CA SER A 443 -14.94 -37.68 -29.10
C SER A 443 -15.62 -36.98 -27.94
N ASP A 444 -15.25 -37.32 -26.72
CA ASP A 444 -15.68 -36.55 -25.55
C ASP A 444 -14.57 -35.62 -25.06
N ASN A 445 -14.86 -34.94 -23.96
CA ASN A 445 -13.99 -33.97 -23.35
C ASN A 445 -12.99 -34.57 -22.35
N ARG A 446 -12.82 -35.90 -22.33
CA ARG A 446 -11.95 -36.59 -21.37
C ARG A 446 -10.58 -36.87 -21.96
N ILE A 447 -9.55 -36.70 -21.14
CA ILE A 447 -8.20 -37.24 -21.37
C ILE A 447 -8.04 -38.44 -20.45
N LEU A 448 -8.04 -39.63 -21.04
CA LEU A 448 -7.90 -40.89 -20.30
C LEU A 448 -6.40 -41.19 -20.06
N HIS A 449 -6.01 -41.38 -18.80
CA HIS A 449 -4.63 -41.73 -18.42
C HIS A 449 -4.33 -43.23 -18.62
N MET A 450 -4.64 -43.76 -19.81
CA MET A 450 -4.40 -45.16 -20.18
C MET A 450 -3.62 -45.25 -21.49
N ASN A 451 -2.59 -46.11 -21.54
CA ASN A 451 -1.82 -46.52 -22.73
C ASN A 451 -1.47 -45.40 -23.73
N ALA A 452 -0.21 -44.95 -23.74
CA ALA A 452 0.28 -43.82 -24.55
C ALA A 452 -0.54 -42.53 -24.32
N TRP A 453 -1.01 -42.32 -23.08
CA TRP A 453 -1.93 -41.24 -22.75
C TRP A 453 -1.34 -39.85 -22.99
N GLN A 454 -0.03 -39.67 -22.78
CA GLN A 454 0.65 -38.39 -23.02
C GLN A 454 0.58 -37.97 -24.49
N TRP A 455 0.78 -38.93 -25.42
CA TRP A 455 0.65 -38.67 -26.85
C TRP A 455 -0.78 -38.30 -27.23
N LYS A 456 -1.77 -39.02 -26.70
CA LYS A 456 -3.19 -38.72 -26.92
C LYS A 456 -3.58 -37.36 -26.35
N ALA A 457 -3.05 -37.03 -25.17
CA ALA A 457 -3.24 -35.73 -24.53
C ALA A 457 -2.62 -34.60 -25.36
N ASN A 458 -1.41 -34.78 -25.90
CA ASN A 458 -0.80 -33.83 -26.83
C ASN A 458 -1.66 -33.61 -28.08
N GLN A 459 -2.22 -34.66 -28.68
CA GLN A 459 -3.15 -34.49 -29.81
C GLN A 459 -4.43 -33.75 -29.41
N PHE A 460 -4.96 -34.04 -28.22
CA PHE A 460 -6.14 -33.38 -27.68
C PHE A 460 -5.92 -31.88 -27.45
N LEU A 461 -4.76 -31.50 -26.93
CA LEU A 461 -4.34 -30.13 -26.69
C LEU A 461 -3.97 -29.39 -27.98
N ALA A 462 -3.26 -30.04 -28.91
CA ALA A 462 -2.87 -29.45 -30.19
C ALA A 462 -4.09 -29.03 -31.04
N LYS A 463 -5.17 -29.82 -31.01
CA LYS A 463 -6.46 -29.46 -31.64
C LYS A 463 -7.09 -28.19 -31.07
N ARG A 464 -6.64 -27.75 -29.90
CA ARG A 464 -7.06 -26.52 -29.21
C ARG A 464 -6.00 -25.43 -29.24
N GLY A 465 -4.93 -25.60 -30.04
CA GLY A 465 -3.84 -24.63 -30.12
C GLY A 465 -2.94 -24.57 -28.88
N ILE A 466 -2.96 -25.61 -28.05
CA ILE A 466 -2.13 -25.72 -26.84
C ILE A 466 -0.99 -26.71 -27.12
N TYR A 467 0.25 -26.27 -26.93
CA TYR A 467 1.47 -27.04 -27.17
C TYR A 467 2.38 -26.96 -25.96
N PRO A 468 3.21 -27.97 -25.65
CA PRO A 468 4.14 -27.90 -24.53
C PRO A 468 5.21 -26.82 -24.75
N GLY A 469 5.70 -26.23 -23.65
CA GLY A 469 6.68 -25.15 -23.64
C GLY A 469 6.09 -23.78 -23.32
N PRO A 470 6.91 -22.71 -23.39
CA PRO A 470 6.43 -21.35 -23.25
C PRO A 470 5.45 -21.05 -24.39
N GLY A 471 4.21 -20.68 -24.07
CA GLY A 471 3.19 -20.44 -25.09
C GLY A 471 3.64 -19.43 -26.15
N SER A 472 3.11 -19.51 -27.36
CA SER A 472 3.56 -18.76 -28.55
C SER A 472 3.58 -17.22 -28.43
N GLY A 473 3.14 -16.64 -27.30
CA GLY A 473 3.21 -15.22 -26.96
C GLY A 473 4.38 -14.82 -26.04
N MET A 474 5.20 -15.78 -25.58
CA MET A 474 6.42 -15.53 -24.79
C MET A 474 7.65 -15.44 -25.70
N GLY A 475 7.51 -14.79 -26.86
CA GLY A 475 8.68 -14.27 -27.57
C GLY A 475 9.46 -13.36 -26.62
N THR A 476 10.77 -13.21 -26.82
CA THR A 476 11.62 -12.26 -26.09
C THR A 476 11.13 -10.83 -26.30
N VAL A 477 10.04 -10.46 -25.62
CA VAL A 477 9.63 -9.08 -25.44
C VAL A 477 10.71 -8.49 -24.56
N GLN A 478 11.46 -7.54 -25.12
CA GLN A 478 12.40 -6.75 -24.34
C GLN A 478 11.60 -6.04 -23.27
N LEU A 479 11.75 -6.51 -22.02
CA LEU A 479 11.05 -5.97 -20.88
C LEU A 479 11.79 -4.73 -20.42
N ASP A 480 11.17 -3.56 -20.58
CA ASP A 480 11.74 -2.31 -20.11
C ASP A 480 11.82 -2.28 -18.58
N SER A 481 12.80 -1.55 -18.06
CA SER A 481 12.91 -1.28 -16.63
C SER A 481 11.69 -0.50 -16.13
N TYR A 482 11.25 -0.83 -14.91
CA TYR A 482 10.10 -0.16 -14.31
C TYR A 482 10.38 1.32 -14.09
N ARG A 483 9.42 2.17 -14.43
CA ARG A 483 9.43 3.61 -14.14
C ARG A 483 8.30 3.96 -13.18
N ALA A 484 8.60 4.81 -12.22
CA ALA A 484 7.66 5.18 -11.19
C ALA A 484 6.47 5.98 -11.77
N ARG A 485 5.23 5.59 -11.45
CA ARG A 485 4.04 6.13 -12.11
C ARG A 485 3.72 7.58 -11.74
N PHE A 486 4.24 8.07 -10.62
CA PHE A 486 4.06 9.46 -10.21
C PHE A 486 4.94 10.45 -11.00
N GLU A 487 5.90 9.99 -11.82
CA GLU A 487 6.68 10.85 -12.71
C GLU A 487 6.02 11.06 -14.09
N THR A 488 5.10 10.17 -14.48
CA THR A 488 4.49 10.15 -15.81
C THR A 488 3.55 11.31 -16.14
N THR A 489 3.33 12.26 -15.23
CA THR A 489 2.50 13.46 -15.51
C THR A 489 3.19 14.53 -16.37
N HIS A 490 4.48 14.40 -16.70
CA HIS A 490 5.21 15.46 -17.44
C HIS A 490 5.51 15.19 -18.92
N THR A 491 5.12 14.05 -19.51
CA THR A 491 5.43 13.76 -20.94
C THR A 491 4.36 12.95 -21.68
N ALA A 492 3.08 13.11 -21.36
CA ALA A 492 2.00 12.57 -22.20
C ALA A 492 1.42 13.67 -23.09
N THR A 493 2.09 13.99 -24.20
CA THR A 493 1.39 14.49 -25.39
C THR A 493 0.61 13.32 -25.98
N ALA A 494 -0.50 12.97 -25.35
CA ALA A 494 -1.38 11.91 -25.84
C ALA A 494 -2.13 12.45 -27.05
N THR A 495 -1.60 12.19 -28.24
CA THR A 495 -2.43 12.12 -29.45
C THR A 495 -3.39 10.94 -29.25
N PRO A 496 -4.72 11.15 -29.22
CA PRO A 496 -5.66 10.06 -29.08
C PRO A 496 -5.55 9.12 -30.29
N PRO A 497 -5.65 7.79 -30.11
CA PRO A 497 -5.68 6.88 -31.24
C PRO A 497 -6.96 7.15 -32.05
N SER A 498 -6.75 7.56 -33.29
CA SER A 498 -7.79 7.73 -34.31
C SER A 498 -8.49 6.39 -34.56
N LEU A 499 -9.76 6.29 -34.16
CA LEU A 499 -10.66 5.23 -34.59
C LEU A 499 -10.90 5.33 -36.11
N PRO A 500 -10.92 4.22 -36.87
CA PRO A 500 -11.25 4.26 -38.28
C PRO A 500 -12.72 4.65 -38.49
N VAL A 501 -12.90 5.70 -39.27
CA VAL A 501 -14.18 6.24 -39.71
C VAL A 501 -14.90 5.22 -40.60
N SER A 502 -16.15 4.89 -40.26
CA SER A 502 -17.14 4.36 -41.19
C SER A 502 -18.37 5.25 -41.11
N SER A 503 -18.69 5.94 -42.20
CA SER A 503 -19.86 6.82 -42.35
C SER A 503 -21.08 6.05 -42.93
N PRO A 504 -22.27 6.67 -43.13
CA PRO A 504 -23.45 6.38 -42.32
C PRO A 504 -24.66 5.88 -43.15
N ALA A 505 -25.68 5.34 -42.49
CA ALA A 505 -27.03 5.29 -43.08
C ALA A 505 -28.16 5.32 -42.04
N SER A 506 -29.05 6.30 -42.25
CA SER A 506 -30.47 6.43 -41.87
C SER A 506 -30.88 6.86 -40.44
N ALA A 507 -31.30 8.13 -40.37
CA ALA A 507 -32.32 8.70 -39.47
C ALA A 507 -33.70 8.04 -39.70
N ALA A 508 -34.77 8.14 -38.90
CA ALA A 508 -35.22 8.87 -37.68
C ALA A 508 -36.55 8.16 -37.20
N PRO A 509 -37.38 8.62 -36.23
CA PRO A 509 -37.29 9.81 -35.37
C PRO A 509 -37.50 9.54 -33.85
N ALA A 510 -37.27 10.62 -33.10
CA ALA A 510 -37.27 10.74 -31.65
C ALA A 510 -38.66 10.83 -30.99
N SER A 511 -38.68 10.60 -29.67
CA SER A 511 -39.71 11.06 -28.72
C SER A 511 -39.01 11.69 -27.49
N PRO A 512 -39.66 12.66 -26.81
CA PRO A 512 -38.97 13.77 -26.14
C PRO A 512 -38.42 13.48 -24.72
N PRO A 513 -37.49 14.31 -24.22
CA PRO A 513 -36.77 14.07 -22.98
C PRO A 513 -37.55 14.51 -21.74
N ARG A 514 -37.50 13.69 -20.68
CA ARG A 514 -37.95 14.05 -19.34
C ARG A 514 -36.83 14.78 -18.60
N ALA A 515 -37.20 15.90 -17.97
CA ALA A 515 -36.34 16.85 -17.27
C ALA A 515 -35.50 16.24 -16.11
N PRO A 516 -34.40 16.92 -15.69
CA PRO A 516 -33.32 16.33 -14.92
C PRO A 516 -33.58 16.34 -13.40
N ALA A 517 -33.23 15.25 -12.73
CA ALA A 517 -33.09 15.22 -11.28
C ALA A 517 -31.64 15.58 -10.90
N THR A 518 -31.54 16.76 -10.29
CA THR A 518 -30.55 17.31 -9.37
C THR A 518 -29.26 16.53 -9.10
N SER A 519 -28.15 17.23 -9.35
CA SER A 519 -26.75 16.90 -9.02
C SER A 519 -26.45 16.84 -7.52
N ALA A 520 -25.38 16.09 -7.21
CA ALA A 520 -24.79 15.74 -5.91
C ALA A 520 -24.35 16.91 -5.01
N PRO A 521 -23.81 16.62 -3.81
CA PRO A 521 -22.34 16.72 -3.72
C PRO A 521 -21.63 15.57 -2.99
N ALA A 522 -20.32 15.57 -3.19
CA ALA A 522 -19.32 14.65 -2.64
C ALA A 522 -18.80 15.07 -1.26
N VAL A 523 -18.08 14.13 -0.61
CA VAL A 523 -17.19 14.24 0.56
C VAL A 523 -17.86 14.53 1.91
N THR A 524 -17.66 13.64 2.91
CA THR A 524 -17.69 14.05 4.33
C THR A 524 -16.97 13.07 5.27
N THR A 525 -16.06 13.68 6.04
CA THR A 525 -15.60 13.32 7.38
C THR A 525 -16.71 12.79 8.31
N THR A 526 -16.40 11.74 9.08
CA THR A 526 -17.30 11.17 10.09
C THR A 526 -17.50 12.15 11.25
N ASP A 527 -18.69 12.73 11.37
CA ASP A 527 -19.05 13.60 12.49
C ASP A 527 -19.10 12.84 13.83
N ALA A 528 -18.79 13.53 14.93
CA ALA A 528 -18.83 12.99 16.29
C ALA A 528 -20.23 12.47 16.70
N SER A 529 -21.29 12.93 16.03
CA SER A 529 -22.67 12.42 16.19
C SER A 529 -22.85 11.02 15.60
N THR A 530 -22.28 10.72 14.43
CA THR A 530 -22.39 9.40 13.79
C THR A 530 -21.74 8.30 14.64
N LEU A 531 -20.57 8.56 15.22
CA LEU A 531 -19.89 7.61 16.12
C LEU A 531 -20.73 7.25 17.35
N SER A 532 -21.48 8.23 17.89
CA SER A 532 -22.42 7.98 19.00
C SER A 532 -23.59 7.09 18.57
N VAL A 533 -24.15 7.31 17.38
CA VAL A 533 -25.24 6.51 16.81
C VAL A 533 -24.78 5.07 16.56
N ILE A 534 -23.58 4.88 16.01
CA ILE A 534 -23.00 3.55 15.75
C ILE A 534 -22.85 2.76 17.06
N LYS A 535 -22.40 3.42 18.13
CA LYS A 535 -22.22 2.77 19.44
C LYS A 535 -23.56 2.27 20.00
N VAL A 536 -24.61 3.09 19.92
CA VAL A 536 -25.96 2.71 20.38
C VAL A 536 -26.57 1.64 19.48
N ALA A 537 -26.46 1.79 18.15
CA ALA A 537 -26.95 0.81 17.19
C ALA A 537 -26.25 -0.55 17.31
N SER A 538 -24.94 -0.57 17.60
CA SER A 538 -24.19 -1.81 17.87
C SER A 538 -24.64 -2.51 19.15
N ALA A 539 -24.98 -1.74 20.19
CA ALA A 539 -25.52 -2.29 21.43
C ALA A 539 -26.92 -2.89 21.23
N LEU A 540 -27.79 -2.20 20.47
CA LEU A 540 -29.10 -2.71 20.08
C LEU A 540 -28.98 -3.98 19.22
N ALA A 541 -28.14 -3.99 18.19
CA ALA A 541 -27.94 -5.16 17.34
C ALA A 541 -27.47 -6.38 18.15
N ARG A 542 -26.57 -6.19 19.13
CA ARG A 542 -26.14 -7.26 20.03
C ARG A 542 -27.28 -7.78 20.92
N ALA A 543 -28.12 -6.90 21.46
CA ALA A 543 -29.26 -7.27 22.30
C ALA A 543 -30.30 -8.10 21.53
N TYR A 544 -30.50 -7.80 20.24
CA TYR A 544 -31.44 -8.50 19.36
C TYR A 544 -30.80 -9.63 18.54
N ARG A 545 -29.50 -9.92 18.73
CA ARG A 545 -28.71 -10.93 18.01
C ARG A 545 -28.74 -10.76 16.47
N VAL A 546 -28.66 -9.52 16.02
CA VAL A 546 -28.60 -9.14 14.59
C VAL A 546 -27.17 -8.77 14.21
N GLU A 547 -26.73 -9.20 13.04
CA GLU A 547 -25.37 -8.95 12.54
C GLU A 547 -25.18 -7.49 12.10
N VAL A 548 -23.96 -6.97 12.31
CA VAL A 548 -23.57 -5.60 11.92
C VAL A 548 -22.39 -5.64 10.95
N GLN A 549 -22.38 -4.72 9.96
CA GLN A 549 -21.25 -4.53 9.06
C GLN A 549 -20.78 -3.08 9.15
N ASN A 550 -19.59 -2.85 9.70
CA ASN A 550 -18.99 -1.52 9.73
C ASN A 550 -18.01 -1.37 8.56
N ASN A 551 -18.29 -0.45 7.64
CA ASN A 551 -17.39 -0.12 6.53
C ASN A 551 -17.01 1.37 6.51
N ILE A 552 -17.21 2.09 7.62
CA ILE A 552 -16.95 3.54 7.67
C ILE A 552 -15.46 3.86 7.51
N ASP A 553 -14.60 3.01 8.06
CA ASP A 553 -13.13 3.03 7.89
C ASP A 553 -12.70 2.86 6.41
N LYS A 554 -13.60 2.36 5.56
CA LYS A 554 -13.38 2.16 4.12
C LYS A 554 -14.16 3.17 3.27
N GLY A 555 -14.67 4.25 3.85
CA GLY A 555 -15.52 5.24 3.17
C GLY A 555 -16.94 4.74 2.84
N GLY A 556 -17.34 3.61 3.44
CA GLY A 556 -18.67 3.01 3.32
C GLY A 556 -19.60 3.39 4.49
N ALA A 557 -20.72 2.68 4.62
CA ALA A 557 -21.69 2.89 5.69
C ALA A 557 -21.59 1.82 6.78
N PHE A 558 -22.04 2.14 7.99
CA PHE A 558 -22.33 1.17 9.04
C PHE A 558 -23.73 0.60 8.82
N TRP A 559 -23.86 -0.73 8.83
CA TRP A 559 -25.09 -1.47 8.58
C TRP A 559 -25.50 -2.32 9.79
N VAL A 560 -26.80 -2.35 10.08
CA VAL A 560 -27.46 -3.36 10.93
C VAL A 560 -28.37 -4.18 10.03
N LEU A 561 -28.12 -5.49 9.93
CA LEU A 561 -28.77 -6.38 8.96
C LEU A 561 -30.20 -6.81 9.38
N GLU A 562 -31.02 -5.86 9.80
CA GLU A 562 -32.45 -6.04 10.11
C GLU A 562 -33.30 -5.70 8.88
N ARG A 563 -33.82 -6.74 8.20
CA ARG A 563 -34.61 -6.59 6.96
C ARG A 563 -36.08 -6.26 7.22
N ASN A 564 -36.56 -6.35 8.45
CA ASN A 564 -37.93 -6.02 8.81
C ASN A 564 -38.00 -4.65 9.50
N GLN A 565 -38.37 -3.61 8.72
CA GLN A 565 -38.52 -2.23 9.22
C GLN A 565 -39.53 -2.11 10.38
N LYS A 566 -40.56 -2.96 10.40
CA LYS A 566 -41.63 -2.95 11.41
C LYS A 566 -41.28 -3.75 12.67
N SER A 567 -40.09 -4.33 12.73
CA SER A 567 -39.62 -5.00 13.94
C SER A 567 -39.38 -4.00 15.07
N ARG A 568 -39.36 -4.48 16.31
CA ARG A 568 -39.04 -3.66 17.48
C ARG A 568 -37.65 -3.02 17.37
N LEU A 569 -36.68 -3.76 16.82
CA LEU A 569 -35.35 -3.25 16.50
C LEU A 569 -35.42 -2.18 15.39
N GLY A 570 -36.18 -2.40 14.32
CA GLY A 570 -36.35 -1.44 13.23
C GLY A 570 -36.92 -0.10 13.69
N HIS A 571 -37.86 -0.11 14.64
CA HIS A 571 -38.38 1.13 15.24
C HIS A 571 -37.32 1.89 16.05
N GLU A 572 -36.49 1.21 16.84
CA GLU A 572 -35.40 1.85 17.60
C GLU A 572 -34.29 2.40 16.67
N LEU A 573 -33.94 1.67 15.60
CA LEU A 573 -32.96 2.13 14.61
C LEU A 573 -33.47 3.34 13.81
N THR A 574 -34.78 3.41 13.54
CA THR A 574 -35.41 4.59 12.90
C THR A 574 -35.35 5.81 13.82
N ARG A 575 -35.52 5.65 15.14
CA ARG A 575 -35.37 6.74 16.13
C ARG A 575 -33.93 7.24 16.24
N LEU A 576 -32.95 6.40 15.92
CA LEU A 576 -31.54 6.77 15.81
C LEU A 576 -31.19 7.44 14.47
N HIS A 577 -32.20 7.81 13.66
CA HIS A 577 -32.04 8.43 12.35
C HIS A 577 -31.26 7.56 11.33
N MET A 578 -31.27 6.23 11.49
CA MET A 578 -30.70 5.33 10.49
C MET A 578 -31.65 5.14 9.30
N HIS A 579 -31.09 5.09 8.09
CA HIS A 579 -31.84 4.90 6.86
C HIS A 579 -32.14 3.41 6.61
N PHE A 580 -33.37 3.07 6.22
CA PHE A 580 -33.75 1.69 5.94
C PHE A 580 -33.59 1.34 4.45
N ASN A 581 -33.07 0.13 4.18
CA ASN A 581 -33.04 -0.49 2.86
C ASN A 581 -33.61 -1.92 2.97
N ALA A 582 -34.58 -2.25 2.11
CA ALA A 582 -35.31 -3.53 2.19
C ALA A 582 -34.43 -4.78 1.93
N ASP A 583 -33.37 -4.66 1.14
CA ASP A 583 -32.51 -5.79 0.76
C ASP A 583 -31.45 -6.10 1.83
N ARG A 584 -31.03 -5.07 2.59
CA ARG A 584 -29.83 -5.14 3.43
C ARG A 584 -30.03 -4.72 4.88
N GLY A 585 -31.02 -3.87 5.18
CA GLY A 585 -31.33 -3.39 6.53
C GLY A 585 -31.03 -1.91 6.75
N PHE A 586 -30.73 -1.52 7.99
CA PHE A 586 -30.56 -0.12 8.38
C PHE A 586 -29.11 0.34 8.25
N TRP A 587 -28.88 1.59 7.83
CA TRP A 587 -27.53 2.14 7.66
C TRP A 587 -27.38 3.61 8.05
N ILE A 588 -26.14 4.00 8.35
CA ILE A 588 -25.69 5.39 8.55
C ILE A 588 -24.26 5.55 8.01
N LYS A 589 -23.91 6.73 7.52
CA LYS A 589 -22.57 7.05 7.00
C LYS A 589 -21.80 7.93 7.98
#